data_AF-A0AAU9E122-F1
#
_entry.id   AF-A0AAU9E122-F1
#
_cell.length_a   1.000
_cell.length_b   1.000
_cell.length_c   1.000
_cell.angle_alpha   90.00
_cell.angle_beta   90.00
_cell.angle_gamma   90.00
#
_symmetry.space_group_name_H-M   'P 1'
#
loop_
_entity.id
_entity.type
_entity.pdbx_description
1 polymer ?
#
loop_
_entity_poly.entity_id
_entity_poly.type
_entity_poly.pdbx_seq_one_letter_code
_entity_poly.pdbx_strand_id
1 'polypeptide(L)'
;MKKLLITLLIGLLIVNLVGCTKKEVTVPLNTDNVNKESTKNVVESKVETSKDVQNEEQKNNVSYNLLDTVFENTDKNIIIHYPKMTGFKGELLQDYINQSLSNITNIYGNSEYYTDLKIAYEVTKQDNDILSVVFRGKGKFQKQKEFNILKSVNIDMKNSTNEINYDNLIKDDKQMRQILSKKISEKDSSDYFEAEKINIYYKNNQIVFFYMPLDDSAIDFIEIPVESKEIKGILNDNFGEKPAS
;
A
#
# COMPACT_ATOMS: atom_id res chain seq x y z
N MET A 1 5.91 37.83 56.66
CA MET A 1 4.65 38.36 56.11
C MET A 1 4.93 39.61 55.27
N LYS A 2 5.05 39.48 53.95
CA LYS A 2 5.07 40.60 52.99
C LYS A 2 4.36 40.14 51.71
N LYS A 3 3.60 41.08 51.13
CA LYS A 3 2.49 40.91 50.20
C LYS A 3 2.92 40.59 48.76
N LEU A 4 2.11 39.72 48.15
CA LEU A 4 1.55 39.72 46.78
C LEU A 4 1.99 40.86 45.82
N LEU A 5 2.40 40.50 44.60
CA LEU A 5 1.91 41.15 43.37
C LEU A 5 2.02 40.16 42.19
N ILE A 6 0.86 39.70 41.72
CA ILE A 6 0.69 38.91 40.49
C ILE A 6 0.43 39.93 39.37
N THR A 7 1.25 39.90 38.31
CA THR A 7 0.97 40.67 37.09
C THR A 7 0.67 39.68 35.97
N LEU A 8 -0.61 39.67 35.59
CA LEU A 8 -1.19 38.91 34.49
C LEU A 8 -0.94 39.69 33.19
N LEU A 9 -0.19 39.12 32.24
CA LEU A 9 -0.11 39.64 30.87
C LEU A 9 -0.97 38.75 29.96
N ILE A 10 -2.12 39.28 29.55
CA ILE A 10 -2.97 38.71 28.50
C ILE A 10 -2.44 39.27 27.18
N GLY A 11 -1.73 38.44 26.42
CA GLY A 11 -1.34 38.70 25.04
C GLY A 11 -2.34 38.02 24.10
N LEU A 12 -3.22 38.82 23.52
CA LEU A 12 -4.17 38.42 22.49
C LEU A 12 -3.40 38.26 21.16
N LEU A 13 -3.30 37.05 20.63
CA LEU A 13 -2.80 36.81 19.27
C LEU A 13 -3.97 36.38 18.38
N ILE A 14 -4.42 37.29 17.51
CA ILE A 14 -5.34 37.04 16.41
C ILE A 14 -4.53 37.17 15.13
N VAL A 15 -4.29 36.10 14.37
CA VAL A 15 -4.09 36.21 12.91
C VAL A 15 -4.42 34.88 12.18
N ASN A 16 -5.48 34.95 11.36
CA ASN A 16 -5.78 34.30 10.08
C ASN A 16 -5.82 32.76 9.93
N LEU A 17 -7.05 32.25 9.80
CA LEU A 17 -7.36 31.08 8.97
C LEU A 17 -7.03 31.40 7.50
N VAL A 18 -6.14 30.61 6.89
CA VAL A 18 -6.06 30.47 5.43
C VAL A 18 -6.63 29.10 5.09
N GLY A 19 -7.70 29.11 4.29
CA GLY A 19 -8.38 27.90 3.84
C GLY A 19 -7.48 27.06 2.93
N CYS A 20 -7.43 25.75 3.20
CA CYS A 20 -6.92 24.76 2.27
C CYS A 20 -7.84 24.66 1.05
N THR A 21 -7.53 25.41 -0.01
CA THR A 21 -8.05 25.14 -1.36
C THR A 21 -7.38 23.89 -1.90
N LYS A 22 -8.15 22.80 -2.07
CA LYS A 22 -7.81 21.67 -2.94
C LYS A 22 -7.50 22.21 -4.34
N LYS A 23 -6.28 21.99 -4.81
CA LYS A 23 -5.95 22.08 -6.24
C LYS A 23 -6.03 20.68 -6.82
N GLU A 24 -7.12 20.39 -7.54
CA GLU A 24 -7.12 19.32 -8.52
C GLU A 24 -6.25 19.77 -9.70
N VAL A 25 -5.16 19.05 -9.95
CA VAL A 25 -4.37 19.22 -11.16
C VAL A 25 -4.90 18.25 -12.19
N THR A 26 -5.78 18.75 -13.07
CA THR A 26 -6.17 18.05 -14.29
C THR A 26 -5.06 18.24 -15.33
N VAL A 27 -4.46 17.15 -15.79
CA VAL A 27 -3.56 17.17 -16.96
C VAL A 27 -4.42 16.88 -18.19
N PRO A 28 -4.63 17.85 -19.11
CA PRO A 28 -5.33 17.57 -20.37
C PRO A 28 -4.39 16.88 -21.36
N LEU A 29 -4.80 15.69 -21.83
CA LEU A 29 -4.22 15.07 -23.02
C LEU A 29 -4.78 15.78 -24.26
N ASN A 30 -3.89 16.50 -24.93
CA ASN A 30 -4.14 17.23 -26.17
C ASN A 30 -4.42 16.22 -27.31
N THR A 31 -5.56 16.37 -27.98
CA THR A 31 -5.90 15.64 -29.22
C THR A 31 -6.22 16.66 -30.29
N ASP A 32 -5.26 16.90 -31.18
CA ASP A 32 -5.53 17.56 -32.46
C ASP A 32 -4.74 16.84 -33.56
N ASN A 33 -5.49 16.09 -34.36
CA ASN A 33 -5.08 15.53 -35.65
C ASN A 33 -5.30 16.61 -36.71
N VAL A 34 -4.23 17.18 -37.27
CA VAL A 34 -4.31 17.89 -38.55
C VAL A 34 -3.24 17.33 -39.49
N ASN A 35 -3.75 16.71 -40.54
CA ASN A 35 -3.02 16.15 -41.66
C ASN A 35 -2.56 17.27 -42.60
N LYS A 36 -1.27 17.31 -42.99
CA LYS A 36 -0.81 18.00 -44.20
C LYS A 36 0.52 17.43 -44.68
N GLU A 37 0.48 16.87 -45.88
CA GLU A 37 1.64 16.46 -46.69
C GLU A 37 2.56 17.64 -47.01
N SER A 38 3.87 17.39 -47.01
CA SER A 38 4.78 17.81 -48.08
C SER A 38 6.10 17.04 -47.99
N THR A 39 6.69 16.80 -49.15
CA THR A 39 7.73 15.80 -49.44
C THR A 39 9.15 16.39 -49.48
N LYS A 40 10.12 15.45 -49.33
CA LYS A 40 11.50 15.39 -49.86
C LYS A 40 12.71 15.77 -48.99
N ASN A 41 13.50 14.71 -48.78
CA ASN A 41 14.96 14.56 -48.94
C ASN A 41 15.89 14.57 -47.71
N VAL A 42 16.24 13.34 -47.31
CA VAL A 42 17.59 12.75 -47.18
C VAL A 42 18.68 13.61 -46.51
N VAL A 43 19.13 13.21 -45.32
CA VAL A 43 20.53 12.79 -45.05
C VAL A 43 20.53 11.76 -43.91
N GLU A 44 21.28 10.70 -44.14
CA GLU A 44 21.54 9.52 -43.32
C GLU A 44 22.60 9.82 -42.24
N SER A 45 22.34 9.44 -40.99
CA SER A 45 23.41 9.23 -40.00
C SER A 45 22.99 8.19 -38.96
N LYS A 46 23.62 7.01 -39.06
CA LYS A 46 23.58 5.92 -38.08
C LYS A 46 24.14 6.39 -36.73
N VAL A 47 23.39 6.14 -35.66
CA VAL A 47 23.93 5.93 -34.32
C VAL A 47 23.15 4.76 -33.70
N GLU A 48 23.85 3.64 -33.53
CA GLU A 48 23.45 2.52 -32.68
C GLU A 48 23.64 2.92 -31.21
N THR A 49 22.58 2.88 -30.40
CA THR A 49 22.70 2.39 -29.02
C THR A 49 21.37 1.97 -28.41
N SER A 50 21.47 0.85 -27.68
CA SER A 50 20.67 0.38 -26.55
C SER A 50 19.18 0.08 -26.74
N LYS A 51 18.93 -1.24 -26.76
CA LYS A 51 17.64 -1.88 -26.50
C LYS A 51 17.13 -1.49 -25.11
N ASP A 52 16.14 -0.61 -25.05
CA ASP A 52 15.25 -0.52 -23.90
C ASP A 52 14.32 -1.73 -23.92
N VAL A 53 14.54 -2.64 -22.99
CA VAL A 53 13.59 -3.70 -22.66
C VAL A 53 12.43 -3.03 -21.92
N GLN A 54 11.42 -2.61 -22.67
CA GLN A 54 10.13 -2.25 -22.11
C GLN A 54 9.50 -3.52 -21.54
N ASN A 55 9.49 -3.60 -20.22
CA ASN A 55 8.72 -4.59 -19.48
C ASN A 55 7.24 -4.19 -19.63
N GLU A 56 6.52 -4.86 -20.52
CA GLU A 56 5.07 -4.67 -20.67
C GLU A 56 4.36 -5.15 -19.39
N GLU A 57 3.99 -4.22 -18.52
CA GLU A 57 2.96 -4.46 -17.52
C GLU A 57 1.67 -4.82 -18.25
N GLN A 58 1.21 -6.05 -18.08
CA GLN A 58 -0.12 -6.48 -18.51
C GLN A 58 -1.16 -5.60 -17.83
N LYS A 59 -1.60 -4.56 -18.55
CA LYS A 59 -2.67 -3.68 -18.12
C LYS A 59 -3.99 -4.45 -18.19
N ASN A 60 -4.26 -5.24 -17.17
CA ASN A 60 -5.52 -5.96 -17.02
C ASN A 60 -6.65 -4.94 -17.08
N ASN A 61 -7.59 -5.17 -17.99
CA ASN A 61 -8.70 -4.26 -18.26
C ASN A 61 -9.74 -4.40 -17.13
N VAL A 62 -9.45 -3.83 -15.96
CA VAL A 62 -10.35 -3.79 -14.81
C VAL A 62 -11.28 -2.58 -14.92
N SER A 63 -12.48 -2.70 -14.35
CA SER A 63 -13.56 -1.70 -14.48
C SER A 63 -13.44 -0.50 -13.55
N TYR A 64 -12.34 -0.35 -12.83
CA TYR A 64 -12.11 0.70 -11.84
C TYR A 64 -10.74 1.34 -12.01
N ASN A 65 -10.59 2.56 -11.48
CA ASN A 65 -9.32 3.28 -11.45
C ASN A 65 -8.86 3.47 -10.01
N LEU A 66 -7.54 3.49 -9.81
CA LEU A 66 -6.91 3.85 -8.54
C LEU A 66 -6.24 5.21 -8.69
N LEU A 67 -6.61 6.16 -7.83
CA LEU A 67 -6.03 7.49 -7.76
C LEU A 67 -5.09 7.58 -6.56
N ASP A 68 -3.87 8.09 -6.76
CA ASP A 68 -2.97 8.39 -5.65
C ASP A 68 -3.59 9.49 -4.77
N THR A 69 -3.64 9.23 -3.47
CA THR A 69 -4.15 10.14 -2.45
C THR A 69 -3.12 10.30 -1.34
N VAL A 70 -2.96 11.52 -0.85
CA VAL A 70 -1.99 11.84 0.19
C VAL A 70 -2.71 12.32 1.45
N PHE A 71 -2.35 11.73 2.59
CA PHE A 71 -2.62 12.29 3.92
C PHE A 71 -1.34 12.95 4.44
N GLU A 72 -1.47 14.19 4.93
CA GLU A 72 -0.36 14.95 5.49
C GLU A 72 -0.71 15.49 6.88
N ASN A 73 0.23 15.35 7.82
CA ASN A 73 0.22 16.04 9.11
C ASN A 73 1.57 16.73 9.31
N THR A 74 1.60 18.04 9.06
CA THR A 74 2.83 18.85 9.07
C THR A 74 3.46 18.95 10.46
N ASP A 75 2.64 19.06 11.52
CA ASP A 75 3.11 19.20 12.90
C ASP A 75 3.93 17.99 13.37
N LYS A 76 3.58 16.80 12.87
CA LYS A 76 4.25 15.54 13.21
C LYS A 76 5.18 15.03 12.11
N ASN A 77 5.33 15.78 11.01
CA ASN A 77 6.08 15.37 9.82
C ASN A 77 5.63 13.98 9.31
N ILE A 78 4.33 13.83 9.09
CA ILE A 78 3.71 12.59 8.58
C ILE A 78 3.22 12.80 7.15
N ILE A 79 3.61 11.89 6.25
CA ILE A 79 3.15 11.82 4.87
C ILE A 79 2.79 10.35 4.56
N ILE A 80 1.56 10.10 4.13
CA ILE A 80 1.06 8.76 3.81
C ILE A 80 0.37 8.81 2.46
N HIS A 81 0.94 8.11 1.47
CA HIS A 81 0.29 7.84 0.19
C HIS A 81 -0.57 6.58 0.29
N TYR A 82 -1.76 6.62 -0.29
CA TYR A 82 -2.64 5.47 -0.40
C TYR A 82 -3.53 5.59 -1.65
N PRO A 83 -3.91 4.46 -2.28
CA PRO A 83 -4.78 4.50 -3.44
C PRO A 83 -6.24 4.71 -3.00
N LYS A 84 -6.97 5.48 -3.80
CA LYS A 84 -8.43 5.60 -3.72
C LYS A 84 -9.07 5.03 -4.99
N MET A 85 -9.98 4.08 -4.80
CA MET A 85 -10.76 3.49 -5.87
C MET A 85 -11.87 4.41 -6.35
N THR A 86 -12.04 4.48 -7.67
CA THR A 86 -13.10 5.21 -8.36
C THR A 86 -13.65 4.40 -9.55
N GLY A 87 -14.92 4.60 -9.88
CA GLY A 87 -15.58 3.94 -11.01
C GLY A 87 -15.96 2.47 -10.77
N PHE A 88 -15.85 1.97 -9.53
CA PHE A 88 -16.25 0.61 -9.21
C PHE A 88 -17.77 0.45 -9.23
N LYS A 89 -18.25 -0.69 -9.76
CA LYS A 89 -19.70 -0.96 -9.86
C LYS A 89 -20.26 -1.31 -8.48
N GLY A 90 -20.97 -0.35 -7.89
CA GLY A 90 -21.57 -0.45 -6.56
C GLY A 90 -20.88 0.53 -5.62
N GLU A 91 -21.51 1.68 -5.37
CA GLU A 91 -20.91 2.78 -4.60
C GLU A 91 -20.62 2.38 -3.15
N LEU A 92 -21.55 1.67 -2.51
CA LEU A 92 -21.35 1.17 -1.15
C LEU A 92 -20.14 0.24 -1.04
N LEU A 93 -19.95 -0.65 -2.00
CA LEU A 93 -18.78 -1.54 -2.04
C LEU A 93 -17.49 -0.79 -2.32
N GLN A 94 -17.53 0.20 -3.23
CA GLN A 94 -16.40 1.08 -3.46
C GLN A 94 -15.99 1.80 -2.17
N ASP A 95 -16.96 2.25 -1.39
CA ASP A 95 -16.71 2.92 -0.11
C ASP A 95 -16.11 1.96 0.91
N TYR A 96 -16.59 0.72 1.01
CA TYR A 96 -15.97 -0.30 1.87
C TYR A 96 -14.51 -0.56 1.47
N ILE A 97 -14.23 -0.73 0.18
CA ILE A 97 -12.85 -0.92 -0.31
C ILE A 97 -11.99 0.31 0.02
N ASN A 98 -12.53 1.52 -0.17
CA ASN A 98 -11.81 2.76 0.16
C ASN A 98 -11.56 2.92 1.66
N GLN A 99 -12.44 2.43 2.52
CA GLN A 99 -12.19 2.38 3.97
C GLN A 99 -11.01 1.48 4.28
N SER A 100 -10.94 0.27 3.70
CA SER A 100 -9.80 -0.64 3.84
C SER A 100 -8.49 0.02 3.39
N LEU A 101 -8.47 0.61 2.18
CA LEU A 101 -7.28 1.23 1.60
C LEU A 101 -6.80 2.46 2.40
N SER A 102 -7.72 3.25 2.96
CA SER A 102 -7.39 4.44 3.75
C SER A 102 -7.11 4.15 5.23
N ASN A 103 -7.42 2.95 5.74
CA ASN A 103 -7.25 2.60 7.16
C ASN A 103 -5.81 2.78 7.67
N ILE A 104 -4.81 2.69 6.78
CA ILE A 104 -3.41 3.00 7.09
C ILE A 104 -3.23 4.40 7.70
N THR A 105 -4.04 5.38 7.25
CA THR A 105 -4.04 6.75 7.78
C THR A 105 -4.64 6.82 9.19
N ASN A 106 -5.62 5.98 9.51
CA ASN A 106 -6.19 5.90 10.87
C ASN A 106 -5.18 5.30 11.85
N ILE A 107 -4.43 4.27 11.42
CA ILE A 107 -3.41 3.62 12.24
C ILE A 107 -2.26 4.59 12.56
N TYR A 108 -1.75 5.30 11.55
CA TYR A 108 -0.50 6.05 11.68
C TYR A 108 -0.68 7.57 11.69
N GLY A 109 -1.60 8.12 10.91
CA GLY A 109 -1.72 9.56 10.63
C GLY A 109 -2.30 10.40 11.77
N ASN A 110 -3.27 9.85 12.50
CA ASN A 110 -3.96 10.56 13.60
C ASN A 110 -3.42 10.20 15.00
N SER A 111 -2.44 9.29 15.07
CA SER A 111 -1.88 8.82 16.34
C SER A 111 -0.98 9.86 17.01
N GLU A 112 -1.03 9.97 18.33
CA GLU A 112 -0.09 10.78 19.12
C GLU A 112 1.30 10.13 19.26
N TYR A 113 1.41 8.84 18.94
CA TYR A 113 2.61 8.06 19.17
C TYR A 113 3.59 8.09 18.00
N TYR A 114 3.17 8.49 16.80
CA TYR A 114 4.01 8.44 15.60
C TYR A 114 4.41 9.84 15.13
N THR A 115 5.66 9.97 14.69
CA THR A 115 6.25 11.18 14.11
C THR A 115 7.26 10.82 13.03
N ASP A 116 7.65 11.78 12.20
CA ASP A 116 8.66 11.60 11.12
C ASP A 116 8.34 10.39 10.22
N LEU A 117 7.07 10.22 9.87
CA LEU A 117 6.56 9.02 9.23
C LEU A 117 6.32 9.25 7.74
N LYS A 118 6.88 8.39 6.91
CA LYS A 118 6.66 8.39 5.46
C LYS A 118 6.24 7.00 5.01
N ILE A 119 5.04 6.89 4.46
CA ILE A 119 4.50 5.65 3.90
C ILE A 119 4.17 5.88 2.42
N ALA A 120 4.67 4.99 1.58
CA ALA A 120 4.28 4.85 0.18
C ALA A 120 3.51 3.54 -0.03
N TYR A 121 2.79 3.43 -1.14
CA TYR A 121 2.13 2.18 -1.52
C TYR A 121 2.61 1.68 -2.89
N GLU A 122 2.47 0.37 -3.09
CA GLU A 122 2.66 -0.34 -4.35
C GLU A 122 1.41 -1.20 -4.60
N VAL A 123 0.83 -1.11 -5.81
CA VAL A 123 -0.22 -2.04 -6.24
C VAL A 123 0.47 -3.28 -6.79
N THR A 124 0.51 -4.36 -6.01
CA THR A 124 1.26 -5.58 -6.34
C THR A 124 0.45 -6.59 -7.17
N LYS A 125 -0.87 -6.46 -7.17
CA LYS A 125 -1.78 -7.17 -8.08
C LYS A 125 -3.04 -6.34 -8.32
N GLN A 126 -3.45 -6.25 -9.58
CA GLN A 126 -4.68 -5.59 -9.99
C GLN A 126 -5.29 -6.36 -11.15
N ASP A 127 -6.32 -7.15 -10.87
CA ASP A 127 -7.11 -7.85 -11.88
C ASP A 127 -8.57 -8.00 -11.43
N ASN A 128 -9.34 -8.80 -12.17
CA ASN A 128 -10.76 -9.02 -11.89
C ASN A 128 -10.99 -9.96 -10.69
N ASP A 129 -9.96 -10.67 -10.23
CA ASP A 129 -10.06 -11.59 -9.10
C ASP A 129 -9.57 -10.94 -7.81
N ILE A 130 -8.45 -10.22 -7.85
CA ILE A 130 -7.76 -9.69 -6.66
C ILE A 130 -7.24 -8.27 -6.91
N LEU A 131 -7.42 -7.42 -5.90
CA LEU A 131 -6.65 -6.19 -5.71
C LEU A 131 -5.72 -6.39 -4.51
N SER A 132 -4.42 -6.21 -4.69
CA SER A 132 -3.41 -6.30 -3.63
C SER A 132 -2.58 -5.04 -3.60
N VAL A 133 -2.54 -4.39 -2.44
CA VAL A 133 -1.81 -3.15 -2.19
C VAL A 133 -0.89 -3.37 -1.00
N VAL A 134 0.39 -3.02 -1.16
CA VAL A 134 1.40 -3.08 -0.11
C VAL A 134 1.81 -1.68 0.28
N PHE A 135 1.83 -1.40 1.57
CA PHE A 135 2.29 -0.14 2.15
C PHE A 135 3.66 -0.35 2.79
N ARG A 136 4.63 0.46 2.38
CA ARG A 136 6.01 0.44 2.89
C ARG A 136 6.37 1.81 3.41
N GLY A 137 7.07 1.85 4.53
CA GLY A 137 7.47 3.11 5.11
C GLY A 137 8.41 2.97 6.28
N LYS A 138 8.76 4.13 6.84
CA LYS A 138 9.52 4.24 8.09
C LYS A 138 8.93 5.36 8.92
N GLY A 139 9.09 5.28 10.23
CA GLY A 139 8.70 6.35 11.14
C GLY A 139 9.38 6.21 12.50
N LYS A 140 9.03 7.12 13.41
CA LYS A 140 9.48 7.06 14.81
C LYS A 140 8.29 6.85 15.75
N PHE A 141 8.46 5.93 16.68
CA PHE A 141 7.55 5.73 17.79
C PHE A 141 8.02 6.54 19.01
N GLN A 142 7.12 7.32 19.60
CA GLN A 142 7.37 8.20 20.74
C GLN A 142 8.62 9.09 20.58
N LYS A 143 8.88 9.55 19.36
CA LYS A 143 10.04 10.38 18.95
C LYS A 143 11.42 9.74 19.17
N GLN A 144 11.50 8.44 19.45
CA GLN A 144 12.75 7.79 19.85
C GLN A 144 13.11 6.63 18.95
N LYS A 145 12.25 5.60 18.89
CA LYS A 145 12.58 4.34 18.21
C LYS A 145 12.14 4.42 16.75
N GLU A 146 13.10 4.33 15.82
CA GLU A 146 12.79 4.11 14.42
C GLU A 146 12.21 2.72 14.19
N PHE A 147 11.24 2.62 13.30
CA PHE A 147 10.64 1.35 12.91
C PHE A 147 10.29 1.36 11.42
N ASN A 148 10.43 0.19 10.80
CA ASN A 148 9.94 -0.03 9.45
C ASN A 148 8.45 -0.42 9.48
N ILE A 149 7.75 -0.07 8.41
CA ILE A 149 6.35 -0.38 8.20
C ILE A 149 6.24 -1.26 6.96
N LEU A 150 5.61 -2.42 7.14
CA LEU A 150 5.11 -3.24 6.05
C LEU A 150 3.67 -3.65 6.41
N LYS A 151 2.72 -3.22 5.59
CA LYS A 151 1.30 -3.56 5.70
C LYS A 151 0.77 -3.91 4.32
N SER A 152 -0.33 -4.64 4.27
CA SER A 152 -1.00 -4.97 3.03
C SER A 152 -2.51 -4.91 3.19
N VAL A 153 -3.18 -4.65 2.08
CA VAL A 153 -4.62 -4.77 1.92
C VAL A 153 -4.84 -5.62 0.68
N ASN A 154 -5.55 -6.74 0.82
CA ASN A 154 -5.90 -7.62 -0.28
C ASN A 154 -7.41 -7.73 -0.34
N ILE A 155 -8.02 -7.52 -1.49
CA ILE A 155 -9.47 -7.54 -1.67
C ILE A 155 -9.84 -8.62 -2.66
N ASP A 156 -10.83 -9.44 -2.32
CA ASP A 156 -11.50 -10.35 -3.24
C ASP A 156 -12.39 -9.55 -4.20
N MET A 157 -11.90 -9.24 -5.40
CA MET A 157 -12.63 -8.48 -6.41
C MET A 157 -13.67 -9.32 -7.15
N LYS A 158 -13.55 -10.65 -7.06
CA LYS A 158 -14.38 -11.59 -7.81
C LYS A 158 -15.75 -11.78 -7.16
N ASN A 159 -15.75 -12.16 -5.90
CA ASN A 159 -16.93 -12.73 -5.26
C ASN A 159 -17.51 -11.80 -4.20
N SER A 160 -16.70 -11.38 -3.21
CA SER A 160 -17.21 -10.82 -1.96
C SER A 160 -16.90 -9.35 -1.71
N THR A 161 -15.84 -8.79 -2.32
CA THR A 161 -15.23 -7.50 -1.94
C THR A 161 -14.70 -7.43 -0.51
N ASN A 162 -14.59 -8.57 0.18
CA ASN A 162 -14.03 -8.65 1.52
C ASN A 162 -12.51 -8.65 1.48
N GLU A 163 -11.90 -8.23 2.59
CA GLU A 163 -10.46 -8.32 2.78
C GLU A 163 -9.99 -9.77 2.93
N ILE A 164 -8.94 -10.13 2.20
CA ILE A 164 -8.22 -11.40 2.31
C ILE A 164 -6.99 -11.19 3.19
N ASN A 165 -6.89 -11.99 4.25
CA ASN A 165 -5.77 -11.99 5.18
C ASN A 165 -5.30 -13.42 5.42
N TYR A 166 -4.23 -13.60 6.20
CA TYR A 166 -3.68 -14.93 6.47
C TYR A 166 -4.73 -15.87 7.11
N ASP A 167 -5.45 -15.36 8.11
CA ASP A 167 -6.38 -16.14 8.92
C ASP A 167 -7.58 -16.67 8.12
N ASN A 168 -8.07 -15.92 7.14
CA ASN A 168 -9.18 -16.35 6.28
C ASN A 168 -8.75 -17.01 4.96
N LEU A 169 -7.46 -16.91 4.59
CA LEU A 169 -6.91 -17.55 3.40
C LEU A 169 -6.42 -18.97 3.68
N ILE A 170 -5.84 -19.24 4.85
CA ILE A 170 -5.15 -20.51 5.10
C ILE A 170 -6.07 -21.48 5.86
N LYS A 171 -6.42 -22.60 5.22
CA LYS A 171 -7.26 -23.67 5.82
C LYS A 171 -6.50 -24.56 6.79
N ASP A 172 -5.19 -24.73 6.58
CA ASP A 172 -4.31 -25.56 7.41
C ASP A 172 -3.05 -24.76 7.79
N ASP A 173 -3.13 -24.04 8.92
CA ASP A 173 -2.02 -23.24 9.44
C ASP A 173 -0.79 -24.10 9.73
N LYS A 174 -0.97 -25.31 10.25
CA LYS A 174 0.14 -26.20 10.59
C LYS A 174 0.93 -26.58 9.34
N GLN A 175 0.25 -27.00 8.28
CA GLN A 175 0.90 -27.32 7.02
C GLN A 175 1.55 -26.09 6.38
N MET A 176 0.89 -24.92 6.43
CA MET A 176 1.45 -23.68 5.90
C MET A 176 2.75 -23.29 6.63
N ARG A 177 2.75 -23.35 7.96
CA ARG A 177 3.96 -23.06 8.76
C ARG A 177 5.11 -24.00 8.41
N GLN A 178 4.85 -25.29 8.18
CA GLN A 178 5.89 -26.23 7.73
C GLN A 178 6.49 -25.84 6.37
N ILE A 179 5.65 -25.38 5.44
CA ILE A 179 6.10 -24.91 4.11
C ILE A 179 6.95 -23.64 4.28
N LEU A 180 6.53 -22.69 5.12
CA LEU A 180 7.30 -21.47 5.39
C LEU A 180 8.64 -21.77 6.06
N SER A 181 8.68 -22.63 7.09
CA SER A 181 9.92 -23.09 7.73
C SER A 181 10.89 -23.67 6.72
N LYS A 182 10.40 -24.55 5.84
CA LYS A 182 11.24 -25.16 4.81
C LYS A 182 11.84 -24.10 3.88
N LYS A 183 11.04 -23.17 3.35
CA LYS A 183 11.55 -22.11 2.46
C LYS A 183 12.58 -21.20 3.13
N ILE A 184 12.48 -20.96 4.44
CA ILE A 184 13.48 -20.17 5.18
C ILE A 184 14.77 -20.97 5.36
N SER A 185 14.67 -22.24 5.76
CA SER A 185 15.86 -23.09 5.93
C SER A 185 16.67 -23.23 4.64
N GLU A 186 15.99 -23.27 3.49
CA GLU A 186 16.63 -23.31 2.17
C GLU A 186 17.35 -22.01 1.80
N LYS A 187 16.92 -20.88 2.36
CA LYS A 187 17.47 -19.55 2.04
C LYS A 187 18.63 -19.16 2.96
N ASP A 188 18.46 -19.30 4.26
CA ASP A 188 19.32 -18.67 5.26
C ASP A 188 19.97 -19.69 6.23
N SER A 189 19.81 -21.00 6.01
CA SER A 189 20.28 -22.07 6.93
C SER A 189 19.79 -21.90 8.38
N SER A 190 18.70 -21.15 8.55
CA SER A 190 17.99 -20.93 9.81
C SER A 190 16.99 -22.07 10.01
N ASP A 191 17.09 -22.75 11.16
CA ASP A 191 16.29 -23.94 11.44
C ASP A 191 14.87 -23.64 11.93
N TYR A 192 14.49 -22.37 12.11
CA TYR A 192 13.21 -22.08 12.77
C TYR A 192 12.50 -20.82 12.27
N PHE A 193 11.30 -21.05 11.73
CA PHE A 193 10.29 -20.03 11.49
C PHE A 193 9.53 -19.78 12.78
N GLU A 194 9.66 -18.58 13.34
CA GLU A 194 8.83 -18.13 14.45
C GLU A 194 8.23 -16.76 14.14
N ALA A 195 6.90 -16.72 14.17
CA ALA A 195 6.12 -15.53 13.86
C ALA A 195 4.83 -15.54 14.68
N GLU A 196 4.62 -14.47 15.46
CA GLU A 196 3.34 -14.23 16.15
C GLU A 196 2.23 -13.90 15.16
N LYS A 197 2.51 -13.03 14.18
CA LYS A 197 1.55 -12.61 13.16
C LYS A 197 2.13 -12.71 11.76
N ILE A 198 1.46 -13.48 10.92
CA ILE A 198 1.78 -13.63 9.51
C ILE A 198 0.79 -12.77 8.72
N ASN A 199 1.29 -12.00 7.78
CA ASN A 199 0.49 -11.23 6.84
C ASN A 199 0.81 -11.70 5.43
N ILE A 200 -0.02 -11.32 4.47
CA ILE A 200 0.12 -11.76 3.08
C ILE A 200 -0.06 -10.59 2.12
N TYR A 201 0.54 -10.67 0.95
CA TYR A 201 0.10 -9.93 -0.22
C TYR A 201 0.25 -10.77 -1.49
N TYR A 202 -0.48 -10.42 -2.54
CA TYR A 202 -0.39 -11.10 -3.83
C TYR A 202 0.54 -10.37 -4.76
N LYS A 203 1.45 -11.09 -5.43
CA LYS A 203 2.34 -10.54 -6.45
C LYS A 203 2.50 -11.54 -7.57
N ASN A 204 2.09 -11.18 -8.78
CA ASN A 204 2.06 -12.09 -9.93
C ASN A 204 1.25 -13.38 -9.63
N ASN A 205 1.90 -14.55 -9.73
CA ASN A 205 1.35 -15.87 -9.43
C ASN A 205 1.75 -16.39 -8.03
N GLN A 206 2.27 -15.51 -7.18
CA GLN A 206 2.75 -15.82 -5.85
C GLN A 206 1.89 -15.15 -4.78
N ILE A 207 1.81 -15.82 -3.64
CA ILE A 207 1.40 -15.21 -2.38
C ILE A 207 2.69 -15.00 -1.58
N VAL A 208 2.96 -13.75 -1.22
CA VAL A 208 4.10 -13.39 -0.38
C VAL A 208 3.63 -13.33 1.06
N PHE A 209 4.21 -14.19 1.89
CA PHE A 209 3.98 -14.20 3.33
C PHE A 209 5.02 -13.33 3.99
N PHE A 210 4.63 -12.48 4.92
CA PHE A 210 5.57 -11.63 5.63
C PHE A 210 5.25 -11.48 7.10
N TYR A 211 6.31 -11.29 7.89
CA TYR A 211 6.24 -11.13 9.34
C TYR A 211 7.47 -10.37 9.85
N MET A 212 7.34 -9.81 11.05
CA MET A 212 8.47 -9.32 11.81
C MET A 212 8.99 -10.47 12.69
N PRO A 213 10.28 -10.82 12.64
CA PRO A 213 10.85 -11.81 13.55
C PRO A 213 10.63 -11.42 15.03
N LEU A 214 10.56 -12.42 15.91
CA LEU A 214 10.43 -12.20 17.37
C LEU A 214 11.73 -11.76 18.05
N ASP A 215 12.84 -11.73 17.30
CA ASP A 215 14.08 -11.15 17.78
C ASP A 215 13.88 -9.66 18.02
N ASP A 216 14.05 -9.21 19.26
CA ASP A 216 13.90 -7.80 19.66
C ASP A 216 14.87 -6.84 18.91
N SER A 217 15.92 -7.39 18.29
CA SER A 217 16.85 -6.66 17.42
C SER A 217 16.39 -6.57 15.96
N ALA A 218 15.39 -7.35 15.55
CA ALA A 218 14.87 -7.32 14.19
C ALA A 218 14.23 -5.98 13.88
N ILE A 219 14.74 -5.33 12.83
CA ILE A 219 14.21 -4.05 12.33
C ILE A 219 13.47 -4.22 11.01
N ASP A 220 13.72 -5.30 10.26
CA ASP A 220 13.18 -5.54 8.94
C ASP A 220 12.24 -6.76 8.91
N PHE A 221 11.24 -6.69 8.03
CA PHE A 221 10.31 -7.78 7.79
C PHE A 221 10.98 -8.86 6.93
N ILE A 222 10.67 -10.12 7.23
CA ILE A 222 10.99 -11.24 6.35
C ILE A 222 9.82 -11.44 5.38
N GLU A 223 10.14 -11.56 4.09
CA GLU A 223 9.17 -11.82 3.02
C GLU A 223 9.49 -13.16 2.32
N ILE A 224 8.49 -14.03 2.22
CA ILE A 224 8.61 -15.39 1.71
C ILE A 224 7.62 -15.58 0.58
N PRO A 225 8.06 -15.48 -0.69
CA PRO A 225 7.21 -15.77 -1.83
C PRO A 225 6.93 -17.28 -1.93
N VAL A 226 5.66 -17.62 -2.14
CA VAL A 226 5.20 -19.00 -2.37
C VAL A 226 4.33 -19.01 -3.62
N GLU A 227 4.63 -19.90 -4.56
CA GLU A 227 3.80 -20.08 -5.75
C GLU A 227 2.40 -20.55 -5.35
N SER A 228 1.34 -19.88 -5.81
CA SER A 228 -0.03 -20.24 -5.44
C SER A 228 -0.39 -21.69 -5.81
N LYS A 229 0.28 -22.26 -6.82
CA LYS A 229 0.12 -23.67 -7.22
C LYS A 229 0.66 -24.66 -6.18
N GLU A 230 1.72 -24.31 -5.45
CA GLU A 230 2.32 -25.18 -4.42
C GLU A 230 1.39 -25.37 -3.22
N ILE A 231 0.61 -24.34 -2.89
CA ILE A 231 -0.23 -24.30 -1.70
C ILE A 231 -1.73 -24.37 -1.99
N LYS A 232 -2.14 -24.57 -3.25
CA LYS A 232 -3.56 -24.56 -3.67
C LYS A 232 -4.45 -25.46 -2.80
N GLY A 233 -3.94 -26.62 -2.36
CA GLY A 233 -4.69 -27.57 -1.53
C GLY A 233 -5.01 -27.08 -0.11
N ILE A 234 -4.31 -26.05 0.38
CA ILE A 234 -4.51 -25.47 1.72
C ILE A 234 -5.06 -24.05 1.68
N LEU A 235 -5.37 -23.52 0.49
CA LEU A 235 -5.99 -22.20 0.33
C LEU A 235 -7.52 -22.27 0.44
N ASN A 236 -8.08 -21.27 1.08
CA ASN A 236 -9.47 -20.88 0.98
C ASN A 236 -9.71 -19.98 -0.24
N ASP A 237 -10.85 -20.17 -0.87
CA ASP A 237 -11.29 -19.48 -2.09
C ASP A 237 -12.65 -18.79 -1.91
N ASN A 238 -13.25 -18.90 -0.72
CA ASN A 238 -14.50 -18.25 -0.35
C ASN A 238 -14.28 -17.35 0.87
N PHE A 239 -14.42 -16.03 0.66
CA PHE A 239 -14.21 -15.01 1.69
C PHE A 239 -15.53 -14.42 2.21
N GLY A 240 -16.65 -15.14 2.03
CA GLY A 240 -17.96 -14.74 2.49
C GLY A 240 -18.86 -14.19 1.37
N GLU A 241 -20.04 -13.71 1.76
CA GLU A 241 -20.99 -13.14 0.84
C GLU A 241 -20.63 -11.71 0.48
N LYS A 242 -21.00 -11.31 -0.74
CA LYS A 242 -20.93 -9.92 -1.18
C LYS A 242 -21.91 -9.07 -0.38
N PRO A 243 -21.49 -7.99 0.29
CA PRO A 243 -22.41 -7.09 0.96
C PRO A 243 -23.46 -6.55 -0.02
N ALA A 244 -24.69 -6.38 0.46
CA ALA A 244 -25.74 -5.75 -0.32
C ALA A 244 -25.29 -4.33 -0.71
N SER A 245 -25.41 -4.02 -2.01
CA SER A 245 -24.98 -2.75 -2.63
C SER A 245 -26.18 -1.94 -3.09
#